data_AF-A0A844A4T7-F1
#
_entry.id   AF-A0A844A4T7-F1
#
_cell.length_a   1.000
_cell.length_b   1.000
_cell.length_c   1.000
_cell.angle_alpha   90.00
_cell.angle_beta   90.00
_cell.angle_gamma   90.00
#
_symmetry.space_group_name_H-M   'P 1'
#
loop_
_entity.id
_entity.type
_entity.pdbx_description
1 polymer ?
#
loop_
_entity_poly.entity_id
_entity_poly.type
_entity_poly.pdbx_seq_one_letter_code
_entity_poly.pdbx_strand_id
1 'polypeptide(L)'
;MNRQTIEFAGEAVGALMPDNGQLRFVAVKYSVWSLDGRIFATAEEALRAVAALHVLRQRGPVGAGPVPTGRDEAMLAAGAA
;
A
#
# COMPACT_ATOMS: atom_id res chain seq x y z
N MET A 1 -20.25 22.57 -8.22
CA MET A 1 -18.81 22.24 -8.23
C MET A 1 -18.55 21.24 -7.11
N ASN A 2 -18.79 19.94 -7.33
CA ASN A 2 -18.62 18.91 -6.29
C ASN A 2 -17.40 18.05 -6.60
N ARG A 3 -16.24 18.48 -6.11
CA ARG A 3 -15.00 17.68 -6.14
C ARG A 3 -15.03 16.81 -4.89
N GLN A 4 -14.84 15.51 -5.06
CA GLN A 4 -14.93 14.58 -3.94
C GLN A 4 -13.51 14.19 -3.52
N THR A 5 -13.07 14.69 -2.38
CA THR A 5 -11.78 14.30 -1.80
C THR A 5 -11.85 12.84 -1.37
N ILE A 6 -10.82 12.07 -1.71
CA ILE A 6 -10.63 10.71 -1.26
C ILE A 6 -9.58 10.73 -0.15
N GLU A 7 -10.07 10.49 1.06
CA GLU A 7 -9.25 10.32 2.26
C GLU A 7 -9.16 8.83 2.58
N PHE A 8 -7.94 8.35 2.84
CA PHE A 8 -7.68 6.98 3.22
C PHE A 8 -6.83 6.96 4.48
N ALA A 9 -7.26 6.19 5.50
CA ALA A 9 -6.62 6.12 6.80
C ALA A 9 -6.42 7.49 7.51
N GLY A 10 -7.34 8.43 7.30
CA GLY A 10 -7.26 9.78 7.88
C GLY A 10 -6.36 10.74 7.10
N GLU A 11 -5.93 10.36 5.90
CA GLU A 11 -5.08 11.18 5.05
C GLU A 11 -5.69 11.39 3.66
N ALA A 12 -5.70 12.64 3.18
CA ALA A 12 -6.11 12.96 1.82
C ALA A 12 -5.09 12.40 0.81
N VAL A 13 -5.48 11.32 0.12
CA VAL A 13 -4.60 10.63 -0.84
C VAL A 13 -4.86 11.07 -2.28
N GLY A 14 -6.07 11.52 -2.59
CA GLY A 14 -6.43 12.02 -3.92
C GLY A 14 -7.75 12.76 -3.94
N ALA A 15 -8.12 13.27 -5.12
CA ALA A 15 -9.41 13.90 -5.36
C ALA A 15 -10.05 13.33 -6.63
N LEU A 16 -11.37 13.13 -6.58
CA LEU A 16 -12.18 12.80 -7.74
C LEU A 16 -12.77 14.07 -8.33
N MET A 17 -12.43 14.29 -9.59
CA MET A 17 -12.93 15.37 -10.42
C MET A 17 -13.99 14.81 -11.37
N PRO A 18 -15.26 15.25 -11.28
CA PRO A 18 -16.25 14.92 -12.30
C PRO A 18 -15.85 15.55 -13.64
N ASP A 19 -15.78 14.73 -14.69
CA ASP A 19 -15.38 15.04 -16.05
C ASP A 19 -16.36 14.35 -17.01
N ASN A 20 -17.30 15.11 -17.58
CA ASN A 20 -18.32 14.65 -18.54
C ASN A 20 -19.09 13.35 -18.17
N GLY A 21 -19.43 13.19 -16.88
CA GLY A 21 -20.15 12.01 -16.38
C GLY A 21 -19.24 10.88 -15.90
N GLN A 22 -17.94 11.09 -15.93
CA GLN A 22 -16.94 10.19 -15.37
C GLN A 22 -16.19 10.87 -14.22
N LEU A 23 -15.52 10.11 -13.36
CA LEU A 23 -14.77 10.65 -12.21
C LEU A 23 -13.28 10.42 -12.43
N ARG A 24 -12.55 11.48 -12.75
CA ARG A 24 -11.09 11.44 -12.88
C ARG A 24 -10.45 11.49 -11.51
N PHE A 25 -9.59 10.52 -11.22
CA PHE A 25 -8.78 10.51 -10.01
C PHE A 25 -7.51 11.33 -10.22
N VAL A 26 -7.27 12.27 -9.30
CA VAL A 26 -6.07 13.09 -9.24
C VAL A 26 -5.32 12.70 -7.98
N ALA A 27 -4.17 12.08 -8.15
CA ALA A 27 -3.33 11.65 -7.05
C ALA A 27 -2.57 12.86 -6.49
N VAL A 28 -2.69 13.10 -5.18
CA VAL A 28 -1.86 14.12 -4.50
C VAL A 28 -0.68 13.49 -3.75
N LYS A 29 -0.65 12.16 -3.65
CA LYS A 29 0.37 11.41 -2.92
C LYS A 29 0.99 10.30 -3.76
N TYR A 30 2.30 10.08 -3.60
CA TYR A 30 3.06 9.03 -4.30
C TYR A 30 2.48 7.62 -4.12
N SER A 31 1.85 7.34 -2.97
CA SER A 31 1.24 6.04 -2.68
C SER A 31 0.12 5.64 -3.64
N VAL A 32 -0.50 6.62 -4.31
CA VAL A 32 -1.63 6.43 -5.22
C VAL A 32 -1.37 6.98 -6.61
N TRP A 33 -0.10 7.29 -6.95
CA TRP A 33 0.29 7.71 -8.30
C TRP A 33 -0.10 6.72 -9.39
N SER A 34 -0.15 5.43 -9.08
CA SER A 34 -0.64 4.41 -10.03
C SER A 34 -2.11 4.58 -10.42
N LEU A 35 -2.88 5.38 -9.67
CA LEU A 35 -4.27 5.72 -9.98
C LEU A 35 -4.43 7.12 -10.57
N ASP A 36 -3.35 7.90 -10.65
CA ASP A 36 -3.40 9.25 -11.22
C ASP A 36 -3.86 9.22 -12.68
N GLY A 37 -4.79 10.12 -13.02
CA GLY A 37 -5.36 10.21 -14.36
C GLY A 37 -6.32 9.07 -14.72
N ARG A 38 -6.55 8.09 -13.84
CA ARG A 38 -7.55 7.05 -14.09
C ARG A 38 -8.96 7.61 -13.98
N ILE A 39 -9.82 7.15 -14.87
CA ILE A 39 -11.22 7.51 -14.93
C ILE A 39 -12.02 6.38 -14.27
N PHE A 40 -12.88 6.73 -13.33
CA PHE A 40 -13.77 5.82 -12.62
C PHE A 40 -15.23 6.17 -12.93
N ALA A 41 -16.10 5.17 -12.95
CA ALA A 41 -17.53 5.43 -13.12
C ALA A 41 -18.16 5.97 -11.83
N THR A 42 -17.64 5.56 -10.67
CA THR A 42 -18.17 5.93 -9.34
C THR A 42 -17.07 6.16 -8.31
N ALA A 43 -17.38 6.90 -7.25
CA ALA A 43 -16.44 7.17 -6.15
C ALA A 43 -16.09 5.89 -5.36
N GLU A 44 -17.01 4.94 -5.23
CA GLU A 44 -16.76 3.63 -4.62
C GLU A 44 -15.68 2.84 -5.36
N GLU A 45 -15.66 2.93 -6.69
CA GLU A 45 -14.71 2.22 -7.53
C GLU A 45 -13.29 2.77 -7.35
N ALA A 46 -13.17 4.10 -7.27
CA ALA A 46 -11.92 4.76 -6.93
C ALA A 46 -11.44 4.41 -5.52
N LEU A 47 -12.34 4.42 -4.53
CA LEU A 47 -12.02 4.05 -3.15
C LEU A 47 -11.52 2.60 -3.07
N ARG A 48 -12.17 1.66 -3.77
CA ARG A 48 -11.72 0.26 -3.87
C ARG A 48 -10.34 0.15 -4.48
N ALA A 49 -10.05 0.91 -5.54
CA ALA A 49 -8.73 0.91 -6.16
C ALA A 49 -7.64 1.45 -5.22
N VAL A 50 -7.93 2.53 -4.48
CA VAL A 50 -7.02 3.08 -3.46
C VAL A 50 -6.79 2.08 -2.33
N ALA A 51 -7.85 1.45 -1.84
CA ALA A 51 -7.79 0.43 -0.80
C ALA A 51 -6.96 -0.78 -1.27
N ALA A 52 -7.14 -1.25 -2.50
CA ALA A 52 -6.37 -2.35 -3.07
C ALA A 52 -4.87 -2.03 -3.13
N LEU A 53 -4.49 -0.81 -3.54
CA LEU A 53 -3.09 -0.38 -3.53
C LEU A 53 -2.51 -0.31 -2.12
N HIS A 54 -3.26 0.21 -1.14
CA HIS A 54 -2.80 0.26 0.24
C HIS A 54 -2.66 -1.13 0.85
N VAL A 55 -3.58 -2.06 0.59
CA VAL A 55 -3.47 -3.46 1.03
C VAL A 55 -2.25 -4.14 0.42
N LEU A 56 -2.00 -3.94 -0.88
CA LEU A 56 -0.83 -4.49 -1.56
C LEU A 56 0.48 -3.96 -0.96
N ARG A 57 0.49 -2.69 -0.54
CA ARG A 57 1.68 -2.02 0.03
C ARG A 57 1.89 -2.30 1.51
N GLN A 58 0.81 -2.50 2.28
CA GLN A 58 0.87 -2.95 3.67
C GLN A 58 1.32 -4.41 3.77
N ARG A 59 1.04 -5.22 2.75
CA ARG A 59 1.78 -6.46 2.49
C ARG A 59 3.15 -6.15 1.88
N GLY A 60 4.02 -5.50 2.67
CA GLY A 60 5.46 -5.65 2.48
C GLY A 60 5.83 -7.14 2.45
N PRO A 61 6.95 -7.52 1.81
CA PRO A 61 7.22 -8.90 1.43
C PRO A 61 7.07 -9.82 2.65
N VAL A 62 6.15 -10.78 2.57
CA VAL A 62 6.15 -11.93 3.46
C VAL A 62 7.38 -12.76 3.05
N GLY A 63 8.54 -12.33 3.50
CA GLY A 63 9.82 -12.75 2.93
C GLY A 63 11.02 -12.22 3.70
N ALA A 64 10.94 -12.18 5.03
CA ALA A 64 12.09 -12.19 5.92
C ALA A 64 11.56 -12.52 7.32
N GLY A 65 11.22 -13.80 7.54
CA GLY A 65 11.31 -14.31 8.90
C GLY A 65 12.71 -14.05 9.43
N PRO A 66 12.91 -13.84 10.75
CA PRO A 66 14.25 -13.70 11.29
C PRO A 66 15.04 -14.93 10.85
N VAL A 67 16.05 -14.73 10.01
CA VAL A 67 17.09 -15.73 9.80
C VAL A 67 17.65 -16.00 11.18
N PRO A 68 17.51 -17.22 11.74
CA PRO A 68 18.34 -17.58 12.87
C PRO A 68 19.76 -17.49 12.33
N THR A 69 20.49 -16.47 12.77
CA THR A 69 21.95 -16.42 12.64
C THR A 69 22.49 -17.57 13.47
N GLY A 70 22.44 -18.77 12.89
CA GLY A 70 23.19 -19.91 13.34
C GLY A 70 24.63 -19.62 12.95
N ARG A 71 25.34 -18.93 13.84
CA ARG A 71 26.78 -18.82 13.74
C ARG A 71 27.41 -18.74 15.13
N ASP A 72 28.21 -19.78 15.35
CA ASP A 72 29.31 -19.90 16.31
C ASP A 72 28.96 -19.99 17.79
N GLU A 73 28.75 -21.23 18.27
CA GLU A 73 29.54 -21.80 19.38
C GLU A 73 29.75 -23.31 19.12
N ALA A 74 30.44 -23.64 18.02
CA ALA A 74 31.20 -24.88 17.97
C ALA A 74 32.54 -24.60 18.65
N MET A 75 32.82 -25.26 19.79
CA MET A 75 34.03 -26.09 19.96
C MET A 75 34.26 -26.50 21.44
N LEU A 76 34.19 -27.81 21.65
CA LEU A 76 34.97 -28.66 22.56
C LEU A 76 35.19 -28.22 24.02
N ALA A 77 34.52 -28.94 24.92
CA ALA A 77 35.18 -29.66 26.02
C ALA A 77 34.33 -30.90 26.33
N ALA A 78 34.51 -31.98 25.57
CA ALA A 78 35.36 -33.12 25.98
C ALA A 78 34.94 -33.67 27.35
N GLY A 79 34.16 -34.75 27.32
CA GLY A 79 33.94 -35.56 28.51
C GLY A 79 35.21 -36.28 28.93
N ALA A 80 35.29 -36.61 30.22
CA ALA A 80 35.91 -37.82 30.72
C ALA A 80 35.55 -38.01 32.21
N ALA A 81 35.05 -39.22 32.50
CA ALA A 81 35.10 -39.97 33.75
C ALA A 81 34.37 -39.42 34.99
#